data_AF-A0A5E4LEM8-F1
#
_entry.id   AF-A0A5E4LEM8-F1
#
_cell.length_a   1.000
_cell.length_b   1.000
_cell.length_c   1.000
_cell.angle_alpha   90.00
_cell.angle_beta   90.00
_cell.angle_gamma   90.00
#
_symmetry.space_group_name_H-M   'P 1'
#
loop_
_entity.id
_entity.type
_entity.pdbx_description
1 polymer ?
#
loop_
_entity_poly.entity_id
_entity_poly.type
_entity_poly.pdbx_seq_one_letter_code
_entity_poly.pdbx_strand_id
1 'polypeptide(L)'
;MEGNGYDNRTALRLTPVGDVAGVALDADGNPLANTSVALACADGYLRSRQTGASGLFQFPRAPAGDCLLVVTIGKEPVRQAVQVESGMLNQAQIRPPSGMDAGIVLSAGIGLVAVLAAIWLLRGKPKEKDSRPLPPKSRAGHVYPPVEAGAGAETRRASGRAKTATAAFPPGTPSARQKDLLATLTSAERDIVQFVMKTAPSAVRTSKVRRALLIPKTSFTRTVLALERKGFLEMKKEGGRSFLRLSAFFAKE
;
A
#
# COMPACT_ATOMS: atom_id res chain seq x y z
N MET A 1 36.59 -42.89 -5.68
CA MET A 1 36.28 -41.94 -6.76
C MET A 1 34.77 -41.95 -6.93
N GLU A 2 34.07 -41.03 -6.27
CA GLU A 2 32.62 -40.88 -6.36
C GLU A 2 32.32 -39.65 -7.22
N GLY A 3 31.65 -39.87 -8.36
CA GLY A 3 31.32 -38.84 -9.32
C GLY A 3 30.07 -38.09 -8.90
N ASN A 4 30.20 -36.77 -8.70
CA ASN A 4 29.07 -35.85 -8.59
C ASN A 4 28.36 -35.72 -9.96
N GLY A 5 27.34 -36.54 -10.17
CA GLY A 5 26.39 -36.37 -11.27
C GLY A 5 25.50 -35.16 -11.02
N TYR A 6 25.72 -34.06 -11.74
CA TYR A 6 24.83 -32.91 -11.76
C TYR A 6 23.52 -33.29 -12.47
N ASP A 7 22.44 -33.48 -11.72
CA ASP A 7 21.08 -33.69 -12.23
C ASP A 7 20.53 -32.36 -12.79
N ASN A 8 20.78 -32.08 -14.06
CA ASN A 8 20.29 -30.91 -14.79
C ASN A 8 18.82 -31.07 -15.22
N ARG A 9 17.93 -31.30 -14.26
CA ARG A 9 16.47 -31.27 -14.53
C ARG A 9 15.98 -29.83 -14.52
N THR A 10 15.94 -29.21 -15.70
CA THR A 10 15.23 -27.96 -15.91
C THR A 10 13.72 -28.21 -15.81
N ALA A 11 13.11 -27.84 -14.68
CA ALA A 11 11.67 -27.88 -14.52
C ALA A 11 11.04 -26.64 -15.17
N LEU A 12 10.32 -26.82 -16.28
CA LEU A 12 9.51 -25.77 -16.90
C LEU A 12 8.18 -25.66 -16.13
N ARG A 13 7.95 -24.52 -15.46
CA ARG A 13 6.66 -24.22 -14.82
C ARG A 13 5.85 -23.33 -15.75
N LEU A 14 4.74 -23.87 -16.25
CA LEU A 14 3.76 -23.12 -17.02
C LEU A 14 2.66 -22.63 -16.07
N THR A 15 2.39 -21.33 -16.08
CA THR A 15 1.27 -20.77 -15.34
C THR A 15 0.01 -20.92 -16.19
N PRO A 16 -1.07 -21.53 -15.69
CA PRO A 16 -2.34 -21.56 -16.40
C PRO A 16 -2.84 -20.14 -16.64
N VAL A 17 -3.37 -19.88 -17.84
CA VAL A 17 -3.89 -18.58 -18.24
C VAL A 17 -5.28 -18.71 -18.85
N GLY A 18 -6.09 -17.66 -18.70
CA GLY A 18 -7.40 -17.49 -19.34
C GLY A 18 -7.55 -16.08 -19.90
N ASP A 19 -8.73 -15.77 -20.42
CA ASP A 19 -9.05 -14.44 -20.93
C ASP A 19 -10.15 -13.78 -20.09
N VAL A 20 -10.01 -12.50 -19.82
CA VAL A 20 -11.04 -11.70 -19.13
C VAL A 20 -11.54 -10.64 -20.11
N ALA A 21 -12.82 -10.64 -20.40
CA ALA A 21 -13.46 -9.64 -21.25
C ALA A 21 -14.75 -9.13 -20.62
N GLY A 22 -15.23 -7.98 -21.08
CA GLY A 22 -16.45 -7.44 -20.51
C GLY A 22 -16.81 -6.08 -21.06
N VAL A 23 -17.89 -5.53 -20.50
CA VAL A 23 -18.39 -4.19 -20.80
C VAL A 23 -18.43 -3.40 -19.50
N ALA A 24 -17.84 -2.20 -19.51
CA ALA A 24 -18.02 -1.22 -18.44
C ALA A 24 -19.26 -0.38 -18.73
N LEU A 25 -20.22 -0.36 -17.81
CA LEU A 25 -21.46 0.40 -17.93
C LEU A 25 -21.54 1.42 -16.79
N ASP A 26 -22.23 2.55 -17.01
CA ASP A 26 -22.57 3.51 -15.96
C ASP A 26 -23.78 3.03 -15.12
N ALA A 27 -24.28 3.90 -14.23
CA ALA A 27 -25.44 3.60 -13.38
C ALA A 27 -26.74 3.47 -14.18
N ASP A 28 -26.84 4.18 -15.31
CA ASP A 28 -28.01 4.20 -16.21
C ASP A 28 -27.97 3.08 -17.25
N GLY A 29 -26.86 2.31 -17.30
CA GLY A 29 -26.66 1.21 -18.23
C GLY A 29 -26.00 1.61 -19.55
N ASN A 30 -25.50 2.84 -19.69
CA ASN A 30 -24.79 3.28 -20.89
C ASN A 30 -23.32 2.80 -20.87
N PRO A 31 -22.73 2.51 -22.04
CA PRO A 31 -21.33 2.10 -22.12
C PRO A 31 -20.37 3.24 -21.76
N LEU A 32 -19.39 2.93 -20.91
CA LEU A 32 -18.33 3.85 -20.51
C LEU A 32 -17.15 3.76 -21.47
N ALA A 33 -17.05 4.70 -22.42
CA ALA A 33 -15.92 4.79 -23.35
C ALA A 33 -14.66 5.42 -22.73
N ASN A 34 -13.48 5.12 -23.29
CA ASN A 34 -12.18 5.70 -22.91
C ASN A 34 -11.88 5.63 -21.41
N THR A 35 -12.44 4.65 -20.71
CA THR A 35 -12.34 4.50 -19.25
C THR A 35 -11.24 3.53 -18.91
N SER A 36 -10.42 3.86 -17.91
CA SER A 36 -9.30 3.01 -17.49
C SER A 36 -9.81 1.82 -16.68
N VAL A 37 -9.52 0.62 -17.18
CA VAL A 37 -9.76 -0.65 -16.50
C VAL A 37 -8.41 -1.27 -16.19
N ALA A 38 -8.25 -1.76 -14.96
CA ALA A 38 -7.07 -2.47 -14.51
C ALA A 38 -7.45 -3.86 -13.99
N LEU A 39 -6.62 -4.85 -14.29
CA LEU A 39 -6.73 -6.20 -13.77
C LEU A 39 -5.50 -6.50 -12.92
N ALA A 40 -5.73 -6.88 -11.66
CA ALA A 40 -4.69 -7.23 -10.70
C ALA A 40 -4.91 -8.66 -10.17
N CYS A 41 -3.92 -9.55 -10.27
CA CYS A 41 -4.02 -10.92 -9.76
C CYS A 41 -2.97 -11.21 -8.67
N ALA A 42 -3.15 -12.32 -7.95
CA ALA A 42 -2.35 -12.65 -6.75
C ALA A 42 -0.84 -12.84 -6.99
N ASP A 43 -0.44 -13.18 -8.22
CA ASP A 43 0.95 -13.37 -8.65
C ASP A 43 1.70 -12.06 -8.96
N GLY A 44 1.07 -10.91 -8.68
CA GLY A 44 1.61 -9.59 -9.01
C GLY A 44 1.36 -9.20 -10.48
N TYR A 45 0.59 -9.99 -11.24
CA TYR A 45 0.13 -9.60 -12.56
C TYR A 45 -0.73 -8.33 -12.44
N LEU A 46 -0.29 -7.27 -13.11
CA LEU A 46 -1.00 -6.00 -13.18
C LEU A 46 -1.00 -5.49 -14.62
N ARG A 47 -2.19 -5.35 -15.21
CA ARG A 47 -2.38 -4.79 -16.54
C ARG A 47 -3.48 -3.74 -16.53
N SER A 48 -3.36 -2.74 -17.38
CA SER A 48 -4.40 -1.73 -17.59
C SER A 48 -4.67 -1.51 -19.07
N ARG A 49 -5.93 -1.23 -19.39
CA ARG A 49 -6.47 -0.97 -20.73
C ARG A 49 -7.51 0.15 -20.64
N GLN A 50 -7.72 0.84 -21.76
CA GLN A 50 -8.87 1.73 -21.90
C GLN A 50 -10.00 0.98 -22.62
N THR A 51 -11.24 1.26 -22.22
CA THR A 51 -12.43 0.74 -22.89
C THR A 51 -12.64 1.41 -24.26
N GLY A 52 -13.16 0.65 -25.22
CA GLY A 52 -13.58 1.19 -26.52
C GLY A 52 -14.87 2.02 -26.44
N ALA A 53 -15.36 2.52 -27.58
CA ALA A 53 -16.58 3.32 -27.67
C ALA A 53 -17.84 2.58 -27.15
N SER A 54 -17.88 1.25 -27.29
CA SER A 54 -18.93 0.38 -26.77
C SER A 54 -18.74 -0.03 -25.30
N GLY A 55 -17.75 0.53 -24.59
CA GLY A 55 -17.42 0.14 -23.21
C GLY A 55 -16.69 -1.21 -23.10
N LEU A 56 -16.39 -1.86 -24.22
CA LEU A 56 -15.71 -3.16 -24.26
C LEU A 56 -14.26 -3.06 -23.79
N PHE A 57 -13.82 -4.05 -23.01
CA PHE A 57 -12.43 -4.27 -22.62
C PHE A 57 -12.06 -5.76 -22.70
N GLN A 58 -10.76 -6.04 -22.86
CA GLN A 58 -10.22 -7.40 -22.85
C GLN A 58 -8.80 -7.45 -22.28
N PHE A 59 -8.54 -8.45 -21.45
CA PHE A 59 -7.25 -8.84 -20.89
C PHE A 59 -6.93 -10.27 -21.34
N PRO A 60 -6.18 -10.43 -22.45
CA PRO A 60 -5.79 -11.75 -22.91
C PRO A 60 -4.68 -12.32 -22.01
N ARG A 61 -4.69 -13.64 -21.80
CA ARG A 61 -3.68 -14.37 -21.02
C ARG A 61 -3.51 -13.83 -19.59
N ALA A 62 -4.63 -13.62 -18.91
CA ALA A 62 -4.65 -13.38 -17.47
C ALA A 62 -4.31 -14.70 -16.73
N PRO A 63 -3.47 -14.68 -15.69
CA PRO A 63 -3.22 -15.85 -14.86
C PRO A 63 -4.51 -16.41 -14.28
N ALA A 64 -4.66 -17.74 -14.27
CA ALA A 64 -5.79 -18.37 -13.62
C ALA A 64 -5.72 -18.17 -12.10
N GLY A 65 -6.87 -17.94 -11.46
CA GLY A 65 -7.02 -17.69 -10.03
C GLY A 65 -7.84 -16.44 -9.72
N ASP A 66 -7.71 -15.97 -8.47
CA ASP A 66 -8.42 -14.79 -7.99
C ASP A 66 -7.77 -13.51 -8.52
N CYS A 67 -8.55 -12.76 -9.28
CA CYS A 67 -8.17 -11.45 -9.78
C CYS A 67 -9.15 -10.38 -9.29
N LEU A 68 -8.66 -9.16 -9.18
CA LEU A 68 -9.41 -7.96 -8.87
C LEU A 68 -9.41 -7.06 -10.09
N LEU A 69 -10.61 -6.81 -10.61
CA LEU A 69 -10.82 -5.88 -11.69
C LEU A 69 -11.22 -4.52 -11.11
N VAL A 70 -10.54 -3.46 -11.57
CA VAL A 70 -10.67 -2.11 -11.05
C VAL A 70 -10.99 -1.16 -12.20
N VAL A 71 -12.12 -0.48 -12.13
CA VAL A 71 -12.52 0.53 -13.11
C VAL A 71 -12.44 1.90 -12.45
N THR A 72 -11.70 2.82 -13.04
CA THR A 72 -11.56 4.18 -12.52
C THR A 72 -12.55 5.10 -13.22
N ILE A 73 -13.62 5.47 -12.52
CA ILE A 73 -14.67 6.37 -13.01
C ILE A 73 -14.60 7.65 -12.16
N GLY A 74 -14.13 8.75 -12.75
CA GLY A 74 -13.93 10.00 -12.00
C GLY A 74 -12.88 9.85 -10.89
N LYS A 75 -13.27 10.06 -9.62
CA LYS A 75 -12.36 10.05 -8.45
C LYS A 75 -12.39 8.75 -7.66
N GLU A 76 -13.39 7.89 -7.88
CA GLU A 76 -13.60 6.68 -7.08
C GLU A 76 -13.44 5.43 -7.94
N PRO A 77 -12.52 4.52 -7.58
CA PRO A 77 -12.36 3.27 -8.30
C PRO A 77 -13.42 2.26 -7.86
N VAL A 78 -14.14 1.70 -8.83
CA VAL A 78 -15.04 0.54 -8.63
C VAL A 78 -14.20 -0.73 -8.68
N ARG A 79 -14.43 -1.65 -7.74
CA ARG A 79 -13.65 -2.90 -7.62
C ARG A 79 -14.57 -4.11 -7.69
N GLN A 80 -14.23 -5.09 -8.50
CA GLN A 80 -14.97 -6.33 -8.66
C GLN A 80 -14.03 -7.52 -8.64
N ALA A 81 -14.33 -8.53 -7.82
CA ALA A 81 -13.60 -9.78 -7.84
C ALA A 81 -14.00 -10.60 -9.08
N VAL A 82 -13.02 -11.17 -9.76
CA VAL A 82 -13.20 -12.02 -10.93
C VAL A 82 -12.34 -13.26 -10.74
N GLN A 83 -12.95 -14.43 -10.86
CA GLN A 83 -12.25 -15.70 -10.84
C GLN A 83 -11.89 -16.07 -12.28
N VAL A 84 -10.60 -16.21 -12.58
CA VAL A 84 -10.12 -16.55 -13.92
C VAL A 84 -9.83 -18.05 -13.97
N GLU A 85 -10.57 -18.76 -14.82
CA GLU A 85 -10.32 -20.18 -15.07
C GLU A 85 -9.42 -20.39 -16.31
N SER A 86 -8.59 -21.43 -16.25
CA SER A 86 -7.63 -21.74 -17.32
C SER A 86 -8.32 -22.05 -18.63
N GLY A 87 -7.93 -21.36 -19.71
CA GLY A 87 -8.47 -21.58 -21.06
C GLY A 87 -9.91 -21.10 -21.29
N MET A 88 -10.53 -20.43 -20.32
CA MET A 88 -11.90 -19.90 -20.46
C MET A 88 -11.95 -18.39 -20.64
N LEU A 89 -12.97 -17.94 -21.37
CA LEU A 89 -13.34 -16.53 -21.50
C LEU A 89 -14.30 -16.16 -20.37
N ASN A 90 -13.83 -15.35 -19.43
CA ASN A 90 -14.65 -14.85 -18.34
C ASN A 90 -15.28 -13.51 -18.77
N GLN A 91 -16.61 -13.48 -18.88
CA GLN A 91 -17.35 -12.26 -19.18
C GLN A 91 -17.79 -11.57 -17.87
N ALA A 92 -17.28 -10.36 -17.65
CA ALA A 92 -17.66 -9.54 -16.50
C ALA A 92 -18.43 -8.29 -16.95
N GLN A 93 -19.57 -8.02 -16.32
CA GLN A 93 -20.24 -6.72 -16.41
C GLN A 93 -19.92 -5.94 -15.13
N ILE A 94 -19.34 -4.75 -15.28
CA ILE A 94 -19.06 -3.86 -14.14
C ILE A 94 -20.04 -2.70 -14.22
N ARG A 95 -20.79 -2.52 -13.13
CA ARG A 95 -21.59 -1.32 -12.90
C ARG A 95 -21.08 -0.64 -11.63
N PRO A 96 -20.91 0.69 -11.64
CA PRO A 96 -20.74 1.42 -10.40
C PRO A 96 -21.95 1.13 -9.49
N PRO A 97 -21.75 1.06 -8.17
CA PRO A 97 -22.89 1.09 -7.26
C PRO A 97 -23.61 2.41 -7.53
N SER A 98 -24.78 2.33 -8.14
CA SER A 98 -25.73 3.46 -8.21
C SER A 98 -25.90 3.95 -6.78
N GLY A 99 -25.72 5.25 -6.55
CA GLY A 99 -25.71 5.84 -5.23
C GLY A 99 -26.80 5.24 -4.36
N MET A 100 -26.44 4.86 -3.12
CA MET A 100 -27.40 4.36 -2.15
C MET A 100 -28.59 5.34 -2.09
N ASP A 101 -29.70 4.99 -2.72
CA ASP A 101 -30.99 5.39 -2.21
C ASP A 101 -31.01 4.86 -0.78
N ALA A 102 -30.98 5.77 0.19
CA ALA A 102 -30.96 5.48 1.62
C ALA A 102 -32.30 4.89 2.11
N GLY A 103 -32.98 4.12 1.27
CA GLY A 103 -34.24 3.46 1.55
C GLY A 103 -34.16 2.01 1.12
N ILE A 104 -34.29 1.11 2.09
CA ILE A 104 -34.68 -0.30 1.93
C ILE A 104 -33.53 -1.28 1.63
N VAL A 105 -32.82 -1.73 2.68
CA VAL A 105 -32.49 -3.16 2.88
C VAL A 105 -32.48 -3.48 4.39
N LEU A 106 -33.66 -3.55 5.01
CA LEU A 106 -33.83 -3.99 6.41
C LEU A 106 -34.57 -5.33 6.54
N SER A 107 -34.85 -6.04 5.44
CA SER A 107 -35.63 -7.28 5.48
C SER A 107 -34.82 -8.58 5.44
N ALA A 108 -33.51 -8.55 5.13
CA ALA A 108 -32.70 -9.79 5.10
C ALA A 108 -31.94 -10.08 6.42
N GLY A 109 -31.78 -9.10 7.31
CA GLY A 109 -31.03 -9.25 8.57
C GLY A 109 -31.81 -9.93 9.70
N ILE A 110 -33.15 -9.84 9.70
CA ILE A 110 -33.98 -10.36 10.81
C ILE A 110 -34.08 -11.88 10.74
N GLY A 111 -34.14 -12.47 9.54
CA GLY A 111 -34.19 -13.92 9.37
C GLY A 111 -32.93 -14.62 9.87
N LEU A 112 -31.74 -14.06 9.62
CA LEU A 112 -30.48 -14.68 10.02
C LEU A 112 -30.25 -14.60 11.53
N VAL A 113 -30.68 -13.52 12.19
CA VAL A 113 -30.61 -13.40 13.66
C VAL A 113 -31.59 -14.36 14.35
N ALA A 114 -32.80 -14.55 13.82
CA ALA A 114 -33.76 -15.51 14.36
C ALA A 114 -33.27 -16.96 14.22
N VAL A 115 -32.65 -17.31 13.09
CA VAL A 115 -32.07 -18.65 12.87
C VAL A 115 -30.85 -18.89 13.78
N LEU A 116 -29.97 -17.89 13.95
CA LEU A 116 -28.84 -18.02 14.88
C LEU A 116 -29.29 -18.10 16.34
N ALA A 117 -30.33 -17.36 16.74
CA ALA A 117 -30.93 -17.47 18.08
C ALA A 117 -31.58 -18.85 18.32
N ALA A 118 -32.28 -19.41 17.31
CA ALA A 118 -32.84 -20.76 17.39
C ALA A 118 -31.74 -21.83 17.48
N ILE A 119 -30.66 -21.70 16.72
CA ILE A 119 -29.50 -22.60 16.81
C ILE A 119 -28.80 -22.49 18.17
N TRP A 120 -28.71 -21.29 18.75
CA TRP A 120 -28.12 -21.08 20.07
C TRP A 120 -28.99 -21.67 21.20
N LEU A 121 -30.32 -21.54 21.10
CA LEU A 121 -31.28 -22.15 22.04
C LEU A 121 -31.28 -23.69 21.95
N LEU A 122 -31.13 -24.25 20.75
CA LEU A 122 -31.08 -25.70 20.55
C LEU A 122 -29.75 -26.35 20.95
N ARG A 123 -28.63 -25.62 20.95
CA ARG A 123 -27.31 -26.20 21.19
C ARG A 123 -26.92 -26.43 22.65
N GLY A 124 -27.74 -26.00 23.61
CA GLY A 124 -27.47 -26.21 25.03
C GLY A 124 -26.24 -25.45 25.52
N LYS A 125 -26.29 -25.01 26.79
CA LYS A 125 -25.22 -24.19 27.38
C LYS A 125 -23.87 -24.92 27.26
N PRO A 126 -22.82 -24.28 26.68
CA PRO A 126 -21.51 -24.89 26.61
C PRO A 126 -21.03 -25.18 28.03
N LYS A 127 -20.70 -26.45 28.31
CA LYS A 127 -20.13 -26.87 29.59
C LYS A 127 -18.90 -26.03 29.88
N GLU A 128 -18.98 -25.30 30.99
CA GLU A 128 -17.95 -24.46 31.56
C GLU A 128 -16.66 -25.27 31.66
N LYS A 129 -15.69 -24.97 30.79
CA LYS A 129 -14.38 -25.61 30.79
C LYS A 129 -13.61 -25.06 31.99
N ASP A 130 -13.48 -25.94 32.96
CA ASP A 130 -12.62 -25.91 34.13
C ASP A 130 -11.35 -25.07 33.92
N SER A 131 -11.33 -23.92 34.59
CA SER A 131 -10.26 -22.93 34.51
C SER A 131 -9.07 -23.40 35.33
N ARG A 132 -8.18 -24.21 34.74
CA ARG A 132 -6.91 -24.52 35.39
C ARG A 132 -6.08 -23.24 35.53
N PRO A 133 -5.52 -22.94 36.72
CA PRO A 133 -4.70 -21.77 36.93
C PRO A 133 -3.41 -21.87 36.11
N LEU A 134 -3.10 -20.80 35.39
CA LEU A 134 -1.86 -20.68 34.61
C LEU A 134 -0.64 -20.68 35.56
N PRO A 135 0.45 -21.38 35.20
CA PRO A 135 1.68 -21.35 35.99
C PRO A 135 2.30 -19.95 36.00
N PRO A 136 2.97 -19.56 37.10
CA PRO A 136 3.59 -18.26 37.24
C PRO A 136 4.72 -18.07 36.22
N LYS A 137 4.65 -16.97 35.46
CA LYS A 137 5.69 -16.50 34.55
C LYS A 137 7.01 -16.32 35.32
N SER A 138 7.95 -17.23 35.10
CA SER A 138 9.33 -17.09 35.57
C SER A 138 9.98 -15.90 34.85
N ARG A 139 10.29 -14.85 35.62
CA ARG A 139 11.20 -13.78 35.22
C ARG A 139 12.62 -14.35 35.22
N ALA A 140 13.05 -14.88 34.09
CA ALA A 140 14.49 -15.02 33.82
C ALA A 140 15.01 -13.63 33.44
N GLY A 141 15.83 -13.06 34.32
CA GLY A 141 16.48 -11.77 34.12
C GLY A 141 17.48 -11.84 32.97
N HIS A 142 17.30 -10.99 31.97
CA HIS A 142 18.38 -10.64 31.06
C HIS A 142 19.30 -9.63 31.75
N VAL A 143 20.44 -10.14 32.20
CA VAL A 143 21.60 -9.36 32.62
C VAL A 143 22.14 -8.62 31.39
N TYR A 144 22.09 -7.29 31.39
CA TYR A 144 22.89 -6.48 30.48
C TYR A 144 24.28 -6.29 31.10
N PRO A 145 25.38 -6.46 30.34
CA PRO A 145 26.70 -6.16 30.84
C PRO A 145 26.87 -4.65 31.10
N PRO A 146 27.70 -4.26 32.07
CA PRO A 146 27.97 -2.87 32.39
C PRO A 146 28.75 -2.21 31.24
N VAL A 147 28.24 -1.07 30.77
CA VAL A 147 28.94 -0.21 29.81
C VAL A 147 29.90 0.67 30.63
N GLU A 148 31.19 0.48 30.42
CA GLU A 148 32.26 1.20 31.08
C GLU A 148 32.18 2.71 30.78
N ALA A 149 32.24 3.49 31.87
CA ALA A 149 32.26 4.93 31.86
C ALA A 149 33.64 5.43 31.39
N GLY A 150 33.74 5.78 30.11
CA GLY A 150 34.85 6.57 29.57
C GLY A 150 34.65 8.05 29.87
N ALA A 151 35.39 8.55 30.86
CA ALA A 151 35.60 9.98 31.10
C ALA A 151 36.42 10.60 29.97
N GLY A 152 35.98 11.75 29.47
CA GLY A 152 36.66 12.48 28.40
C GLY A 152 36.19 13.93 28.29
N ALA A 153 36.83 14.78 29.09
CA ALA A 153 37.19 16.18 28.87
C ALA A 153 36.30 17.10 28.01
N GLU A 154 35.66 18.04 28.71
CA GLU A 154 35.78 19.50 28.50
C GLU A 154 36.31 20.02 27.15
N THR A 155 35.45 20.74 26.43
CA THR A 155 35.88 22.00 25.80
C THR A 155 34.70 22.95 25.63
N ARG A 156 34.72 24.02 26.43
CA ARG A 156 34.03 25.27 26.16
C ARG A 156 34.47 25.78 24.79
N ARG A 157 33.53 26.05 23.88
CA ARG A 157 33.71 27.12 22.88
C ARG A 157 32.37 27.73 22.51
N ALA A 158 32.27 29.00 22.86
CA ALA A 158 31.29 29.93 22.33
C ALA A 158 31.24 29.83 20.80
N SER A 159 30.04 29.75 20.25
CA SER A 159 29.77 30.02 18.85
C SER A 159 28.33 30.51 18.76
N GLY A 160 28.18 31.70 18.19
CA GLY A 160 26.96 32.47 18.20
C GLY A 160 25.82 31.73 17.51
N ARG A 161 24.64 31.89 18.11
CA ARG A 161 23.36 31.51 17.53
C ARG A 161 23.07 32.44 16.35
N ALA A 162 23.74 32.20 15.22
CA ALA A 162 23.30 32.70 13.94
C ALA A 162 21.94 32.04 13.66
N LYS A 163 20.86 32.80 13.87
CA LYS A 163 19.56 32.54 13.28
C LYS A 163 19.76 32.55 11.77
N THR A 164 20.11 31.41 11.18
CA THR A 164 19.95 31.21 9.74
C THR A 164 18.46 31.24 9.50
N ALA A 165 17.97 32.39 9.04
CA ALA A 165 16.60 32.57 8.59
C ALA A 165 16.31 31.42 7.63
N THR A 166 15.48 30.48 8.10
CA THR A 166 14.94 29.41 7.27
C THR A 166 14.09 30.12 6.24
N ALA A 167 14.64 30.34 5.05
CA ALA A 167 13.92 30.87 3.91
C ALA A 167 12.69 29.97 3.74
N ALA A 168 11.52 30.51 4.08
CA ALA A 168 10.26 29.84 3.89
C ALA A 168 10.05 29.78 2.37
N PHE A 169 10.45 28.66 1.76
CA PHE A 169 10.20 28.43 0.35
C PHE A 169 8.69 28.43 0.12
N PRO A 170 8.17 29.25 -0.81
CA PRO A 170 6.77 29.18 -1.19
C PRO A 170 6.48 27.79 -1.78
N PRO A 171 5.25 27.25 -1.64
CA PRO A 171 4.84 26.02 -2.31
C PRO A 171 4.82 26.26 -3.82
N GLY A 172 5.99 26.15 -4.45
CA GLY A 172 6.24 26.47 -5.84
C GLY A 172 6.27 25.24 -6.73
N THR A 173 5.90 25.45 -7.99
CA THR A 173 6.11 24.51 -9.10
C THR A 173 7.57 24.05 -9.13
N PRO A 174 7.86 22.75 -9.31
CA PRO A 174 9.24 22.25 -9.32
C PRO A 174 10.06 22.88 -10.46
N SER A 175 11.33 23.24 -10.19
CA SER A 175 12.26 23.69 -11.23
C SER A 175 12.57 22.58 -12.25
N ALA A 176 13.14 22.98 -13.40
CA ALA A 176 13.57 22.06 -14.45
C ALA A 176 14.48 20.95 -13.89
N ARG A 177 15.50 21.32 -13.12
CA ARG A 177 16.40 20.36 -12.47
C ARG A 177 15.67 19.41 -11.51
N GLN A 178 14.74 19.93 -10.71
CA GLN A 178 13.93 19.08 -9.81
C GLN A 178 13.06 18.10 -10.60
N LYS A 179 12.51 18.49 -11.76
CA LYS A 179 11.74 17.59 -12.62
C LYS A 179 12.61 16.45 -13.16
N ASP A 180 13.82 16.75 -13.61
CA ASP A 180 14.76 15.73 -14.10
C ASP A 180 15.15 14.76 -12.99
N LEU A 181 15.46 15.28 -11.80
CA LEU A 181 15.75 14.47 -10.62
C LEU A 181 14.55 13.59 -10.22
N LEU A 182 13.33 14.12 -10.22
CA LEU A 182 12.11 13.36 -9.94
C LEU A 182 11.84 12.26 -10.98
N ALA A 183 12.30 12.42 -12.22
CA ALA A 183 12.18 11.42 -13.27
C ALA A 183 13.09 10.19 -13.01
N THR A 184 14.21 10.37 -12.31
CA THR A 184 15.12 9.26 -11.93
C THR A 184 14.59 8.39 -10.79
N LEU A 185 13.57 8.87 -10.07
CA LEU A 185 12.99 8.17 -8.92
C LEU A 185 11.94 7.15 -9.36
N THR A 186 11.85 6.05 -8.59
CA THR A 186 10.73 5.11 -8.69
C THR A 186 9.40 5.80 -8.36
N SER A 187 8.27 5.22 -8.77
CA SER A 187 6.94 5.80 -8.50
C SER A 187 6.72 6.08 -7.01
N ALA A 188 6.97 5.09 -6.15
CA ALA A 188 6.79 5.23 -4.70
C ALA A 188 7.72 6.28 -4.07
N GLU A 189 8.96 6.38 -4.55
CA GLU A 189 9.90 7.41 -4.10
C GLU A 189 9.45 8.81 -4.51
N ARG A 190 9.01 8.96 -5.76
CA ARG A 190 8.51 10.20 -6.34
C ARG A 190 7.29 10.73 -5.60
N ASP A 191 6.34 9.86 -5.28
CA ASP A 191 5.12 10.23 -4.56
C ASP A 191 5.45 10.78 -3.16
N ILE A 192 6.40 10.17 -2.46
CA ILE A 192 6.87 10.65 -1.14
C ILE A 192 7.51 12.04 -1.27
N VAL A 193 8.44 12.22 -2.22
CA VAL A 193 9.13 13.51 -2.41
C VAL A 193 8.15 14.61 -2.80
N GLN A 194 7.26 14.35 -3.77
CA GLN A 194 6.24 15.32 -4.18
C GLN A 194 5.28 15.68 -3.03
N PHE A 195 4.90 14.71 -2.19
CA PHE A 195 4.07 14.97 -1.02
C PHE A 195 4.76 15.91 -0.02
N VAL A 196 6.05 15.69 0.24
CA VAL A 196 6.86 16.54 1.13
C VAL A 196 7.00 17.95 0.55
N MET A 197 7.30 18.07 -0.75
CA MET A 197 7.36 19.36 -1.46
C MET A 197 6.05 20.15 -1.35
N LYS A 198 4.91 19.50 -1.56
CA LYS A 198 3.58 20.13 -1.52
C LYS A 198 3.16 20.58 -0.13
N THR A 199 3.45 19.78 0.90
CA THR A 199 2.87 19.98 2.24
C THR A 199 3.59 21.05 3.05
N ALA A 200 4.92 21.07 3.01
CA ALA A 200 5.78 22.12 3.56
C ALA A 200 7.25 21.71 3.36
N PRO A 201 8.12 22.60 2.84
CA PRO A 201 9.53 22.30 2.64
C PRO A 201 10.31 22.15 3.96
N SER A 202 9.79 22.68 5.06
CA SER A 202 10.55 22.82 6.30
C SER A 202 10.49 21.62 7.23
N ALA A 203 9.45 20.80 7.30
CA ALA A 203 9.42 19.51 8.02
C ALA A 203 8.02 18.88 7.97
N VAL A 204 7.92 17.61 7.58
CA VAL A 204 6.66 16.86 7.60
C VAL A 204 6.79 15.63 8.50
N ARG A 205 5.81 15.38 9.38
CA ARG A 205 5.80 14.17 10.20
C ARG A 205 5.70 12.93 9.33
N THR A 206 6.61 11.96 9.56
CA THR A 206 6.63 10.66 8.86
C THR A 206 5.28 9.94 8.90
N SER A 207 4.59 9.98 10.04
CA SER A 207 3.26 9.38 10.22
C SER A 207 2.19 10.02 9.33
N LYS A 208 2.29 11.32 9.04
CA LYS A 208 1.36 12.04 8.15
C LYS A 208 1.56 11.60 6.70
N VAL A 209 2.80 11.55 6.23
CA VAL A 209 3.14 11.10 4.86
C VAL A 209 2.65 9.67 4.63
N ARG A 210 2.98 8.76 5.55
CA ARG A 210 2.60 7.34 5.44
C ARG A 210 1.10 7.13 5.36
N ARG A 211 0.32 7.83 6.20
CA ARG A 211 -1.15 7.72 6.20
C ARG A 211 -1.77 8.33 4.95
N ALA A 212 -1.24 9.46 4.48
CA ALA A 212 -1.76 10.13 3.29
C ALA A 212 -1.55 9.30 2.00
N LEU A 213 -0.41 8.62 1.89
CA LEU A 213 -0.07 7.80 0.71
C LEU A 213 -0.50 6.33 0.86
N LEU A 214 -1.16 5.95 1.96
CA LEU A 214 -1.58 4.57 2.26
C LEU A 214 -0.46 3.52 2.14
N ILE A 215 0.80 3.90 2.44
CA ILE A 215 1.96 3.01 2.32
C ILE A 215 2.13 2.17 3.62
N PRO A 216 2.35 0.85 3.53
CA PRO A 216 2.69 0.01 4.69
C PRO A 216 3.96 0.51 5.42
N LYS A 217 4.02 0.32 6.74
CA LYS A 217 5.13 0.85 7.58
C LYS A 217 6.50 0.36 7.12
N THR A 218 6.64 -0.94 6.85
CA THR A 218 7.90 -1.57 6.42
C THR A 218 8.38 -1.04 5.08
N SER A 219 7.49 -0.98 4.09
CA SER A 219 7.77 -0.43 2.75
C SER A 219 8.18 1.05 2.85
N PHE A 220 7.43 1.85 3.59
CA PHE A 220 7.73 3.27 3.80
C PHE A 220 9.13 3.47 4.39
N THR A 221 9.50 2.73 5.44
CA THR A 221 10.83 2.83 6.05
C THR A 221 11.95 2.48 5.06
N ARG A 222 11.78 1.44 4.25
CA ARG A 222 12.76 1.05 3.22
C ARG A 222 12.93 2.15 2.16
N THR A 223 11.82 2.71 1.68
CA THR A 223 11.84 3.77 0.65
C THR A 223 12.46 5.06 1.18
N VAL A 224 12.14 5.46 2.41
CA VAL A 224 12.74 6.64 3.05
C VAL A 224 14.25 6.49 3.20
N LEU A 225 14.74 5.33 3.64
CA LEU A 225 16.18 5.06 3.74
C LEU A 225 16.87 5.08 2.37
N ALA A 226 16.19 4.64 1.30
CA ALA A 226 16.72 4.74 -0.06
C ALA A 226 16.81 6.20 -0.53
N LEU A 227 15.79 7.01 -0.26
CA LEU A 227 15.78 8.45 -0.56
C LEU A 227 16.84 9.23 0.22
N GLU A 228 17.09 8.83 1.47
CA GLU A 228 18.14 9.41 2.32
C GLU A 228 19.54 9.09 1.77
N ARG A 229 19.80 7.83 1.37
CA ARG A 229 21.07 7.45 0.71
C ARG A 229 21.31 8.18 -0.61
N LYS A 230 20.24 8.45 -1.36
CA LYS A 230 20.30 9.23 -2.61
C LYS A 230 20.40 10.74 -2.36
N GLY A 231 20.29 11.20 -1.11
CA GLY A 231 20.39 12.60 -0.76
C GLY A 231 19.18 13.45 -1.20
N PHE A 232 17.99 12.88 -1.33
CA PHE A 232 16.76 13.64 -1.65
C PHE A 232 16.02 14.11 -0.39
N LEU A 233 16.04 13.30 0.67
CA LEU A 233 15.35 13.57 1.93
C LEU A 233 16.30 13.36 3.11
N GLU A 234 16.03 14.08 4.19
CA GLU A 234 16.70 13.90 5.48
C GLU A 234 15.66 13.57 6.55
N MET A 235 15.95 12.57 7.38
CA MET A 235 15.09 12.19 8.49
C MET A 235 15.66 12.71 9.82
N LYS A 236 14.89 13.56 10.51
CA LYS A 236 15.27 14.09 11.83
C LYS A 236 14.35 13.55 12.92
N LYS A 237 14.91 13.13 14.06
CA LYS A 237 14.15 12.74 15.25
C LYS A 237 14.10 13.90 16.24
N GLU A 238 12.90 14.33 16.60
CA GLU A 238 12.67 15.39 17.59
C GLU A 238 11.57 14.92 18.55
N GLY A 239 11.87 14.85 19.85
CA GLY A 239 10.89 14.48 20.89
C GLY A 239 10.22 13.11 20.68
N GLY A 240 11.00 12.10 20.24
CA GLY A 240 10.49 10.75 19.95
C GLY A 240 9.66 10.64 18.65
N ARG A 241 9.52 11.73 17.90
CA ARG A 241 8.82 11.76 16.60
C ARG A 241 9.83 11.92 15.47
N SER A 242 9.57 11.28 14.35
CA SER A 242 10.41 11.40 13.15
C SER A 242 9.77 12.33 12.13
N PHE A 243 10.57 13.27 11.63
CA PHE A 243 10.22 14.27 10.63
C PHE A 243 11.07 14.07 9.38
N LEU A 244 10.47 14.31 8.22
CA LEU A 244 11.12 14.31 6.91
C LEU A 244 11.28 15.76 6.44
N ARG A 245 12.45 16.06 5.89
CA ARG A 245 12.78 17.33 5.26
C ARG A 245 13.38 17.05 3.88
N LEU A 246 13.22 18.00 2.95
CA LEU A 246 13.99 17.97 1.71
C LEU A 246 15.45 18.26 2.05
N SER A 247 16.37 17.52 1.43
CA SER A 247 17.81 17.76 1.63
C SER A 247 18.22 19.10 1.03
N ALA A 248 19.35 19.64 1.51
CA ALA A 248 19.94 20.83 0.91
C ALA A 248 20.34 20.61 -0.55
N PHE A 249 20.73 19.39 -0.92
CA PHE A 249 21.08 19.03 -2.30
C PHE A 249 19.90 19.19 -3.26
N PHE A 250 18.72 18.74 -2.84
CA PHE A 250 17.51 18.84 -3.65
C PHE A 250 16.92 20.26 -3.66
N ALA A 251 17.12 21.01 -2.57
CA ALA A 251 16.66 22.39 -2.43
C ALA A 251 17.55 23.43 -3.15
N LYS A 252 18.75 23.06 -3.58
CA LYS A 252 19.70 23.97 -4.25
C LYS A 252 19.36 24.08 -5.74
N GLU A 253 18.57 25.10 -6.08
CA GLU A 253 18.44 25.65 -7.44
C GLU A 253 19.67 26.47 -7.82
#